data_AF-A0A7J2T9Y9-F1
#
_entry.id   AF-A0A7J2T9Y9-F1
#
_cell.length_a   1.000
_cell.length_b   1.000
_cell.length_c   1.000
_cell.angle_alpha   90.00
_cell.angle_beta   90.00
_cell.angle_gamma   90.00
#
_symmetry.space_group_name_H-M   'P 1'
#
loop_
_entity.id
_entity.type
_entity.pdbx_description
1 polymer ?
#
loop_
_entity_poly.entity_id
_entity_poly.type
_entity_poly.pdbx_seq_one_letter_code
_entity_poly.pdbx_strand_id
1 'polypeptide(L)'
;MRDELRKKRLELADAKMKLASLREEIAKVKNDIKSLKEKFTNALNNFKQASSELRALARSSSDNTIDELRQKIEELEWNLITTPNISIEREKQIVGEISRLEQKMKALISQQLKYTNVVENYEKSRREVNELRELISKKKEYLNELIKQLITLKESRDKVKNEITTLIDNIKKLKNKRDEIKTQLTSISNTIKEKKSRYQEILRELRRLKEESKRREQYKVLKEKKEHVMKKMSQGERLTIYDLYIAYSSENSDKNTS
;
A
#
# COMPACT_ATOMS: atom_id res chain seq x y z
N MET A 1 7.70 9.87 18.27
CA MET A 1 7.06 10.61 17.15
C MET A 1 7.82 10.61 15.82
N ARG A 2 9.05 11.16 15.72
CA ARG A 2 9.78 11.11 14.42
C ARG A 2 10.16 9.69 14.00
N ASP A 3 10.64 8.88 14.94
CA ASP A 3 10.98 7.47 14.66
C ASP A 3 9.74 6.60 14.41
N GLU A 4 8.63 6.87 15.13
CA GLU A 4 7.33 6.23 14.86
C GLU A 4 6.81 6.58 13.47
N LEU A 5 6.90 7.85 13.06
CA LEU A 5 6.54 8.27 11.71
C LEU A 5 7.41 7.58 10.66
N ARG A 6 8.71 7.41 10.93
CA ARG A 6 9.63 6.67 10.04
C ARG A 6 9.22 5.20 9.94
N LYS A 7 8.95 4.52 11.07
CA LYS A 7 8.47 3.13 11.10
C LYS A 7 7.17 2.97 10.30
N LYS A 8 6.18 3.83 10.55
CA LYS A 8 4.89 3.80 9.85
C LYS A 8 5.03 4.05 8.35
N ARG A 9 5.95 4.93 7.93
CA ARG A 9 6.26 5.14 6.50
C ARG A 9 6.87 3.89 5.85
N LEU A 10 7.71 3.14 6.55
CA LEU A 10 8.25 1.87 6.07
C LEU A 10 7.15 0.81 5.97
N GLU A 11 6.29 0.68 6.99
CA GLU A 11 5.11 -0.20 6.95
C GLU A 11 4.20 0.13 5.74
N LEU A 12 3.97 1.42 5.48
CA LEU A 12 3.19 1.86 4.32
C LEU A 12 3.85 1.49 2.99
N ALA A 13 5.18 1.60 2.91
CA ALA A 13 5.93 1.23 1.71
C ALA A 13 5.86 -0.28 1.44
N ASP A 14 6.06 -1.10 2.47
CA ASP A 14 5.92 -2.56 2.38
C ASP A 14 4.50 -2.97 1.96
N ALA A 15 3.47 -2.38 2.58
CA ALA A 15 2.08 -2.63 2.22
C ALA A 15 1.79 -2.26 0.74
N LYS A 16 2.38 -1.18 0.23
CA LYS A 16 2.27 -0.80 -1.19
C LYS A 16 2.95 -1.80 -2.11
N MET A 17 4.14 -2.31 -1.74
CA MET A 17 4.84 -3.33 -2.52
C MET A 17 4.03 -4.63 -2.58
N LYS A 18 3.53 -5.11 -1.44
CA LYS A 18 2.64 -6.29 -1.36
C LYS A 18 1.36 -6.13 -2.17
N LEU A 19 0.76 -4.93 -2.17
CA LEU A 19 -0.40 -4.64 -3.01
C LEU A 19 -0.06 -4.64 -4.51
N ALA A 20 1.14 -4.20 -4.90
CA ALA A 20 1.57 -4.24 -6.29
C ALA A 20 1.76 -5.68 -6.76
N SER A 21 2.45 -6.52 -5.98
CA SER A 21 2.66 -7.93 -6.31
C SER A 21 1.33 -8.70 -6.41
N LEU A 22 0.40 -8.49 -5.46
CA LEU A 22 -0.93 -9.10 -5.52
C LEU A 22 -1.73 -8.67 -6.74
N ARG A 23 -1.64 -7.41 -7.16
CA ARG A 23 -2.30 -6.94 -8.37
C ARG A 23 -1.76 -7.62 -9.63
N GLU A 24 -0.45 -7.82 -9.68
CA GLU A 24 0.19 -8.53 -10.78
C GLU A 24 -0.23 -10.01 -10.81
N GLU A 25 -0.28 -10.67 -9.65
CA GLU A 25 -0.74 -12.04 -9.52
C GLU A 25 -2.21 -12.20 -9.94
N ILE A 26 -3.08 -11.29 -9.48
CA ILE A 26 -4.49 -11.22 -9.92
C ILE A 26 -4.59 -11.05 -11.44
N ALA A 27 -3.75 -10.22 -12.04
CA ALA A 27 -3.74 -10.01 -13.49
C ALA A 27 -3.33 -11.30 -14.22
N LYS A 28 -2.30 -12.00 -13.75
CA LYS A 28 -1.86 -13.31 -14.27
C LYS A 28 -2.99 -14.33 -14.20
N VAL A 29 -3.63 -14.48 -13.03
CA VAL A 29 -4.75 -15.43 -12.84
C VAL A 29 -5.95 -15.08 -13.73
N LYS A 30 -6.26 -13.78 -13.92
CA LYS A 30 -7.32 -13.37 -14.85
C LYS A 30 -7.01 -13.76 -16.30
N ASN A 31 -5.76 -13.62 -16.73
CA ASN A 31 -5.32 -14.05 -18.06
C ASN A 31 -5.38 -15.57 -18.20
N ASP A 32 -4.94 -16.33 -17.19
CA ASP A 32 -5.08 -17.79 -17.16
C ASP A 32 -6.54 -18.21 -17.33
N ILE A 33 -7.46 -17.62 -16.56
CA ILE A 33 -8.90 -17.90 -16.64
C ILE A 33 -9.44 -17.57 -18.05
N LYS A 34 -8.97 -16.49 -18.67
CA LYS A 34 -9.39 -16.13 -20.04
C LYS A 34 -8.95 -17.21 -21.03
N SER A 35 -7.68 -17.61 -21.00
CA SER A 35 -7.17 -18.68 -21.88
C SER A 35 -7.87 -20.03 -21.64
N LEU A 36 -8.18 -20.37 -20.39
CA LEU A 36 -8.94 -21.58 -20.05
C LEU A 36 -10.38 -21.50 -20.55
N LYS A 37 -11.02 -20.33 -20.51
CA LYS A 37 -12.36 -20.13 -21.07
C LYS A 37 -12.38 -20.32 -22.58
N GLU A 38 -11.36 -19.83 -23.29
CA GLU A 38 -11.22 -20.03 -24.74
C GLU A 38 -11.06 -21.53 -25.07
N LYS A 39 -10.21 -22.24 -24.33
CA LYS A 39 -10.09 -23.71 -24.43
C LYS A 39 -11.41 -24.42 -24.13
N PHE A 40 -12.12 -23.98 -23.08
CA PHE A 40 -13.42 -24.54 -22.70
C PHE A 40 -14.48 -24.31 -23.78
N THR A 41 -14.54 -23.14 -24.41
CA THR A 41 -15.48 -22.89 -25.51
C THR A 41 -15.20 -23.77 -26.72
N ASN A 42 -13.93 -24.01 -27.04
CA ASN A 42 -13.54 -24.90 -28.13
C ASN A 42 -13.91 -26.35 -27.81
N ALA A 43 -13.55 -26.84 -26.61
CA ALA A 43 -13.92 -28.17 -26.15
C ALA A 43 -15.44 -28.37 -26.10
N LEU A 44 -16.20 -27.34 -25.70
CA LEU A 44 -17.66 -27.38 -25.68
C LEU A 44 -18.25 -27.47 -27.09
N ASN A 45 -17.66 -26.80 -28.08
CA ASN A 45 -18.08 -26.90 -29.47
C ASN A 45 -17.80 -28.31 -30.03
N ASN A 46 -16.61 -28.86 -29.77
CA ASN A 46 -16.27 -30.23 -30.15
C ASN A 46 -17.22 -31.25 -29.50
N PHE A 47 -17.52 -31.08 -28.21
CA PHE A 47 -18.48 -31.91 -27.49
C PHE A 47 -19.89 -31.81 -28.10
N LYS A 48 -20.35 -30.61 -28.49
CA LYS A 48 -21.64 -30.43 -29.17
C LYS A 48 -21.68 -31.12 -30.53
N GLN A 49 -20.59 -31.03 -31.31
CA GLN A 49 -20.47 -31.74 -32.58
C GLN A 49 -20.53 -33.25 -32.38
N ALA A 50 -19.70 -33.80 -31.49
CA ALA A 50 -19.72 -35.23 -31.14
C ALA A 50 -21.10 -35.68 -30.63
N SER A 51 -21.79 -34.86 -29.82
CA SER A 51 -23.15 -35.13 -29.36
C SER A 51 -24.18 -35.16 -30.49
N SER A 52 -24.03 -34.27 -31.48
CA SER A 52 -24.92 -34.24 -32.64
C SER A 52 -24.70 -35.44 -33.58
N GLU A 53 -23.45 -35.84 -33.79
CA GLU A 53 -23.08 -37.04 -34.55
C GLU A 53 -23.62 -38.31 -33.88
N LEU A 54 -23.46 -38.40 -32.55
CA LEU A 54 -23.98 -39.52 -31.76
C LEU A 54 -25.51 -39.60 -31.85
N ARG A 55 -26.21 -38.46 -31.78
CA ARG A 55 -27.68 -38.42 -31.97
C ARG A 55 -28.11 -38.79 -33.39
N ALA A 56 -27.36 -38.37 -34.40
CA ALA A 56 -27.64 -38.74 -35.79
C ALA A 56 -27.47 -40.24 -36.01
N LEU A 57 -26.38 -40.83 -35.50
CA LEU A 57 -26.13 -42.27 -35.56
C LEU A 57 -27.18 -43.07 -34.79
N ALA A 58 -27.53 -42.64 -33.58
CA ALA A 58 -28.57 -43.28 -32.78
C ALA A 58 -29.93 -43.31 -33.49
N ARG A 59 -30.29 -42.25 -34.24
CA ARG A 59 -31.53 -42.21 -35.04
C ARG A 59 -31.49 -43.09 -36.29
N SER A 60 -30.29 -43.32 -36.85
CA SER A 60 -30.08 -44.14 -38.05
C SER A 60 -29.92 -45.64 -37.76
N SER A 61 -29.84 -46.02 -36.48
CA SER A 61 -29.69 -47.41 -36.08
C SER A 61 -31.07 -48.06 -36.06
N SER A 62 -31.43 -48.80 -37.12
CA SER A 62 -32.65 -49.61 -37.13
C SER A 62 -32.47 -50.86 -36.26
N ASP A 63 -33.52 -51.28 -35.57
CA ASP A 63 -33.63 -52.45 -34.67
C ASP A 63 -33.43 -53.85 -35.32
N ASN A 64 -32.66 -53.96 -36.41
CA ASN A 64 -32.31 -55.27 -36.95
C ASN A 64 -31.09 -55.79 -36.20
N THR A 65 -31.28 -56.82 -35.37
CA THR A 65 -30.18 -57.42 -34.64
C THR A 65 -29.26 -58.16 -35.62
N ILE A 66 -27.96 -57.96 -35.47
CA ILE A 66 -26.94 -58.66 -36.27
C ILE A 66 -27.07 -60.18 -36.08
N ASP A 67 -27.57 -60.61 -34.92
CA ASP A 67 -27.77 -62.01 -34.56
C ASP A 67 -28.94 -62.65 -35.30
N GLU A 68 -30.05 -61.93 -35.53
CA GLU A 68 -31.16 -62.42 -36.38
C GLU A 68 -30.71 -62.61 -37.84
N LEU A 69 -29.87 -61.70 -38.35
CA LEU A 69 -29.33 -61.83 -39.71
C LEU A 69 -28.34 -63.01 -39.81
N ARG A 70 -27.54 -63.26 -38.76
CA ARG A 70 -26.66 -64.44 -38.68
C ARG A 70 -27.46 -65.73 -38.70
N GLN A 71 -28.48 -65.85 -37.86
CA GLN A 71 -29.36 -67.02 -37.81
C GLN A 71 -30.06 -67.27 -39.15
N LYS A 72 -30.51 -66.20 -39.82
CA LYS A 72 -31.14 -66.30 -41.15
C LYS A 72 -30.18 -66.79 -42.24
N ILE A 73 -28.92 -66.34 -42.20
CA ILE A 73 -27.89 -66.80 -43.12
C ILE A 73 -27.58 -68.28 -42.86
N GLU A 74 -27.38 -68.67 -41.60
CA GLU A 74 -27.13 -70.06 -41.20
C GLU A 74 -28.28 -70.99 -41.62
N GLU A 75 -29.55 -70.58 -41.42
CA GLU A 75 -30.73 -71.34 -41.90
C GLU A 75 -30.73 -71.55 -43.43
N LEU A 76 -30.37 -70.52 -44.20
CA LEU A 76 -30.35 -70.59 -45.67
C LEU A 76 -29.18 -71.43 -46.18
N GLU A 77 -28.02 -71.35 -45.53
CA GLU A 77 -26.85 -72.21 -45.80
C GLU A 77 -27.15 -73.68 -45.45
N TRP A 78 -27.83 -73.91 -44.32
CA TRP A 78 -28.21 -75.25 -43.89
C TRP A 78 -29.25 -75.89 -44.82
N ASN A 79 -30.20 -75.09 -45.33
CA ASN A 79 -31.14 -75.52 -46.36
C ASN A 79 -30.43 -75.92 -47.66
N LEU A 80 -29.41 -75.16 -48.09
CA LEU A 80 -28.54 -75.48 -49.24
C LEU A 80 -27.80 -76.82 -49.07
N ILE A 81 -27.32 -77.10 -47.86
CA ILE A 81 -26.56 -78.33 -47.55
C ILE A 81 -27.47 -79.56 -47.46
N THR A 82 -28.69 -79.40 -46.93
CA THR A 82 -29.50 -80.54 -46.46
C THR A 82 -30.61 -80.95 -47.43
N THR A 83 -30.97 -80.13 -48.43
CA THR A 83 -31.99 -80.50 -49.43
C THR A 83 -31.35 -81.07 -50.71
N PRO A 84 -31.49 -82.39 -51.00
CA PRO A 84 -31.03 -82.96 -52.25
C PRO A 84 -32.00 -82.60 -53.38
N ASN A 85 -31.47 -82.28 -54.56
CA ASN A 85 -32.23 -82.01 -55.80
C ASN A 85 -32.93 -80.64 -55.91
N ILE A 86 -32.29 -79.57 -55.38
CA ILE A 86 -32.68 -78.18 -55.64
C ILE A 86 -32.51 -77.85 -57.13
N SER A 87 -33.47 -77.10 -57.72
CA SER A 87 -33.29 -76.54 -59.06
C SER A 87 -32.25 -75.43 -59.04
N ILE A 88 -31.44 -75.34 -60.10
CA ILE A 88 -30.39 -74.30 -60.27
C ILE A 88 -30.93 -72.87 -60.05
N GLU A 89 -32.20 -72.63 -60.35
CA GLU A 89 -32.87 -71.34 -60.14
C GLU A 89 -33.14 -71.05 -58.67
N ARG A 90 -33.57 -72.06 -57.90
CA ARG A 90 -33.81 -71.91 -56.47
C ARG A 90 -32.51 -71.79 -55.69
N GLU A 91 -31.46 -72.48 -56.11
CA GLU A 91 -30.10 -72.31 -55.58
C GLU A 91 -29.61 -70.87 -55.77
N LYS A 92 -29.73 -70.32 -56.98
CA LYS A 92 -29.37 -68.93 -57.27
C LYS A 92 -30.18 -67.92 -56.45
N GLN A 93 -31.45 -68.19 -56.17
CA GLN A 93 -32.28 -67.35 -55.30
C GLN A 93 -31.78 -67.35 -53.85
N ILE A 94 -31.47 -68.52 -53.28
CA ILE A 94 -30.97 -68.66 -51.92
C ILE A 94 -29.59 -67.99 -51.79
N VAL A 95 -28.67 -68.24 -52.73
CA VAL A 95 -27.35 -67.59 -52.78
C VAL A 95 -27.47 -66.07 -52.93
N GLY A 96 -28.45 -65.60 -53.71
CA GLY A 96 -28.75 -64.17 -53.85
C GLY A 96 -29.31 -63.54 -52.57
N GLU A 97 -30.13 -64.26 -51.81
CA GLU A 97 -30.62 -63.84 -50.50
C GLU A 97 -29.50 -63.81 -49.46
N ILE A 98 -28.65 -64.84 -49.39
CA ILE A 98 -27.46 -64.87 -48.52
C ILE A 98 -26.57 -63.66 -48.82
N SER A 99 -26.25 -63.41 -50.10
CA SER A 99 -25.42 -62.26 -50.50
C SER A 99 -26.01 -60.91 -50.05
N ARG A 100 -27.34 -60.74 -50.13
CA ARG A 100 -28.03 -59.53 -49.65
C ARG A 100 -27.98 -59.42 -48.13
N LEU A 101 -28.18 -60.54 -47.41
CA LEU A 101 -28.12 -60.58 -45.94
C LEU A 101 -26.70 -60.30 -45.44
N GLU A 102 -25.68 -60.88 -46.07
CA GLU A 102 -24.27 -60.61 -45.78
C GLU A 102 -23.90 -59.14 -46.01
N GLN A 103 -24.37 -58.54 -47.11
CA GLN A 103 -24.16 -57.11 -47.37
C GLN A 103 -24.81 -56.24 -46.30
N LYS A 104 -26.06 -56.56 -45.90
CA LYS A 104 -26.74 -55.87 -44.79
C LYS A 104 -25.99 -56.04 -43.46
N MET A 105 -25.51 -57.24 -43.18
CA MET A 105 -24.75 -57.55 -41.97
C MET A 105 -23.41 -56.80 -41.94
N LYS A 106 -22.65 -56.78 -43.05
CA LYS A 106 -21.42 -55.98 -43.18
C LYS A 106 -21.69 -54.48 -42.98
N ALA A 107 -22.80 -53.97 -43.52
CA ALA A 107 -23.21 -52.58 -43.32
C ALA A 107 -23.50 -52.29 -41.83
N LEU A 108 -24.25 -53.15 -41.14
CA LEU A 108 -24.53 -53.01 -39.70
C LEU A 108 -23.27 -53.07 -38.83
N ILE A 109 -22.37 -54.03 -39.10
CA ILE A 109 -21.09 -54.12 -38.38
C ILE A 109 -20.27 -52.83 -38.56
N SER A 110 -20.21 -52.31 -39.79
CA SER A 110 -19.51 -51.05 -40.06
C SER A 110 -20.16 -49.85 -39.35
N GLN A 111 -21.48 -49.85 -39.19
CA GLN A 111 -22.23 -48.83 -38.48
C GLN A 111 -21.98 -48.90 -36.97
N GLN A 112 -21.90 -50.11 -36.40
CA GLN A 112 -21.59 -50.32 -34.99
C GLN A 112 -20.15 -49.90 -34.63
N LEU A 113 -19.19 -50.17 -35.53
CA LEU A 113 -17.82 -49.65 -35.42
C LEU A 113 -17.78 -48.11 -35.46
N LYS A 114 -18.57 -47.47 -36.33
CA LYS A 114 -18.69 -46.01 -36.35
C LYS A 114 -19.32 -45.47 -35.06
N TYR A 115 -20.36 -46.14 -34.56
CA TYR A 115 -21.02 -45.75 -33.31
C TYR A 115 -20.07 -45.82 -32.11
N THR A 116 -19.33 -46.92 -31.97
CA THR A 116 -18.35 -47.09 -30.88
C THR A 116 -17.26 -46.01 -30.91
N ASN A 117 -16.72 -45.69 -32.08
CA ASN A 117 -15.74 -44.60 -32.23
C ASN A 117 -16.32 -43.23 -31.85
N VAL A 118 -17.56 -42.93 -32.26
CA VAL A 118 -18.22 -41.65 -31.93
C VAL A 118 -18.54 -41.56 -30.44
N VAL A 119 -18.96 -42.66 -29.80
CA VAL A 119 -19.15 -42.74 -28.34
C VAL A 119 -17.83 -42.48 -27.62
N GLU A 120 -16.73 -43.09 -28.05
CA GLU A 120 -15.42 -42.87 -27.44
C GLU A 120 -14.98 -41.40 -27.55
N ASN A 121 -15.16 -40.79 -28.73
CA ASN A 121 -14.87 -39.37 -28.94
C ASN A 121 -15.75 -38.46 -28.09
N TYR A 122 -17.04 -38.77 -27.98
CA TYR A 122 -17.97 -38.05 -27.11
C TYR A 122 -17.53 -38.10 -25.64
N GLU A 123 -17.17 -39.28 -25.13
CA GLU A 123 -16.70 -39.44 -23.76
C GLU A 123 -15.33 -38.78 -23.51
N LYS A 124 -14.44 -38.73 -24.50
CA LYS A 124 -13.19 -37.95 -24.42
C LYS A 124 -13.48 -36.45 -24.31
N SER A 125 -14.26 -35.88 -25.23
CA SER A 125 -14.61 -34.46 -25.18
C SER A 125 -15.40 -34.09 -23.92
N ARG A 126 -16.26 -35.00 -23.42
CA ARG A 126 -16.98 -34.81 -22.16
C ARG A 126 -16.04 -34.68 -20.96
N ARG A 127 -15.03 -35.55 -20.88
CA ARG A 127 -14.00 -35.51 -19.84
C ARG A 127 -13.21 -34.20 -19.91
N GLU A 128 -12.74 -33.82 -21.09
CA GLU A 128 -12.01 -32.56 -21.28
C GLU A 128 -12.82 -31.33 -20.84
N VAL A 129 -14.11 -31.28 -21.19
CA VAL A 129 -15.01 -30.19 -20.78
C VAL A 129 -15.17 -30.15 -19.25
N ASN A 130 -15.32 -31.30 -18.60
CA ASN A 130 -15.43 -31.39 -17.14
C ASN A 130 -14.13 -30.97 -16.45
N GLU A 131 -12.97 -31.45 -16.91
CA GLU A 131 -11.66 -31.08 -16.38
C GLU A 131 -11.41 -29.57 -16.51
N LEU A 132 -11.68 -28.98 -17.68
CA LEU A 132 -11.56 -27.54 -17.89
C LEU A 132 -12.54 -26.75 -17.00
N ARG A 133 -13.75 -27.24 -16.79
CA ARG A 133 -14.73 -26.62 -15.88
C ARG A 133 -14.21 -26.61 -14.45
N GLU A 134 -13.65 -27.72 -13.97
CA GLU A 134 -13.05 -27.80 -12.63
C GLU A 134 -11.84 -26.86 -12.49
N LEU A 135 -10.94 -26.85 -13.47
CA LEU A 135 -9.77 -25.96 -13.48
C LEU A 135 -10.18 -24.49 -13.44
N ILE A 136 -11.20 -24.11 -14.21
CA ILE A 136 -11.78 -22.76 -14.19
C ILE A 136 -12.38 -22.44 -12.81
N SER A 137 -13.07 -23.40 -12.17
CA SER A 137 -13.63 -23.20 -10.82
C SER A 137 -12.52 -22.96 -9.80
N LYS A 138 -11.51 -23.84 -9.76
CA LYS A 138 -10.35 -23.72 -8.87
C LYS A 138 -9.61 -22.39 -9.04
N LYS A 139 -9.37 -21.97 -10.30
CA LYS A 139 -8.73 -20.67 -10.59
C LYS A 139 -9.61 -19.48 -10.17
N LYS A 140 -10.93 -19.57 -10.30
CA LYS A 140 -11.86 -18.52 -9.81
C LYS A 140 -11.88 -18.43 -8.29
N GLU A 141 -11.87 -19.56 -7.58
CA GLU A 141 -11.79 -19.59 -6.12
C GLU A 141 -10.49 -18.96 -5.64
N TYR A 142 -9.36 -19.34 -6.25
CA TYR A 142 -8.07 -18.73 -5.98
C TYR A 142 -8.05 -17.22 -6.27
N LEU A 143 -8.62 -16.79 -7.41
CA LEU A 143 -8.78 -15.37 -7.73
C LEU A 143 -9.59 -14.62 -6.67
N ASN A 144 -10.69 -15.21 -6.18
CA ASN A 144 -11.52 -14.61 -5.14
C ASN A 144 -10.75 -14.47 -3.83
N GLU A 145 -9.92 -15.44 -3.48
CA GLU A 145 -9.08 -15.37 -2.29
C GLU A 145 -8.02 -14.26 -2.40
N LEU A 146 -7.34 -14.15 -3.54
CA LEU A 146 -6.43 -13.04 -3.82
C LEU A 146 -7.14 -11.68 -3.75
N ILE A 147 -8.38 -11.58 -4.24
CA ILE A 147 -9.18 -10.36 -4.14
C ILE A 147 -9.49 -10.01 -2.67
N LYS A 148 -9.85 -10.99 -1.84
CA LYS A 148 -10.06 -10.76 -0.40
C LYS A 148 -8.79 -10.27 0.27
N GLN A 149 -7.65 -10.91 0.00
CA GLN A 149 -6.34 -10.48 0.52
C GLN A 149 -5.98 -9.06 0.06
N LEU A 150 -6.31 -8.71 -1.19
CA LEU A 150 -6.12 -7.35 -1.70
C LEU A 150 -6.98 -6.33 -0.95
N ILE A 151 -8.24 -6.66 -0.64
CA ILE A 151 -9.15 -5.79 0.10
C ILE A 151 -8.62 -5.56 1.52
N THR A 152 -8.26 -6.62 2.24
CA THR A 152 -7.76 -6.52 3.63
C THR A 152 -6.44 -5.74 3.70
N LEU A 153 -5.52 -5.95 2.74
CA LEU A 153 -4.29 -5.16 2.65
C LEU A 153 -4.56 -3.70 2.26
N LYS A 154 -5.56 -3.44 1.41
CA LYS A 154 -5.96 -2.07 1.05
C LYS A 154 -6.48 -1.31 2.27
N GLU A 155 -7.30 -1.96 3.10
CA GLU A 155 -7.80 -1.41 4.36
C GLU A 155 -6.67 -1.16 5.36
N SER A 156 -5.77 -2.12 5.55
CA SER A 156 -4.59 -1.97 6.41
C SER A 156 -3.72 -0.79 5.96
N ARG A 157 -3.47 -0.68 4.65
CA ARG A 157 -2.74 0.43 4.04
C ARG A 157 -3.41 1.78 4.30
N ASP A 158 -4.75 1.85 4.23
CA ASP A 158 -5.50 3.06 4.52
C ASP A 158 -5.45 3.44 6.01
N LYS A 159 -5.51 2.46 6.93
CA LYS A 159 -5.31 2.69 8.37
C LYS A 159 -3.94 3.29 8.66
N VAL A 160 -2.86 2.67 8.15
CA VAL A 160 -1.48 3.17 8.33
C VAL A 160 -1.33 4.57 7.73
N LYS A 161 -1.94 4.83 6.56
CA LYS A 161 -1.92 6.17 5.95
C LYS A 161 -2.58 7.21 6.87
N ASN A 162 -3.72 6.88 7.46
CA ASN A 162 -4.42 7.78 8.38
C ASN A 162 -3.61 8.03 9.66
N GLU A 163 -3.00 7.00 10.24
CA GLU A 163 -2.08 7.13 11.39
C GLU A 163 -0.89 8.05 11.06
N ILE A 164 -0.33 7.95 9.86
CA ILE A 164 0.74 8.84 9.40
C ILE A 164 0.25 10.30 9.35
N THR A 165 -0.96 10.55 8.84
CA THR A 165 -1.50 11.92 8.77
C THR A 165 -1.71 12.52 10.15
N THR A 166 -2.27 11.76 11.11
CA THR A 166 -2.48 12.25 12.47
C THR A 166 -1.16 12.51 13.19
N LEU A 167 -0.14 11.65 13.01
CA LEU A 167 1.21 11.87 13.53
C LEU A 167 1.85 13.13 12.95
N ILE A 168 1.69 13.40 11.66
CA ILE A 168 2.20 14.61 11.01
C ILE A 168 1.55 15.86 11.61
N ASP A 169 0.24 15.85 11.83
CA ASP A 169 -0.47 16.99 12.39
C ASP A 169 -0.11 17.23 13.86
N ASN A 170 0.08 16.17 14.64
CA ASN A 170 0.59 16.27 16.00
C ASN A 170 2.01 16.87 16.04
N ILE A 171 2.89 16.46 15.13
CA ILE A 171 4.23 17.04 15.00
C ILE A 171 4.15 18.54 14.66
N LYS A 172 3.24 18.95 13.77
CA LYS A 172 3.03 20.38 13.44
C LYS A 172 2.55 21.17 14.67
N LYS A 173 1.56 20.66 15.40
CA LYS A 173 1.04 21.29 16.63
C LYS A 173 2.15 21.49 17.67
N LEU A 174 2.96 20.46 17.90
CA LEU A 174 4.11 20.54 18.82
C LEU A 174 5.18 21.53 18.33
N LYS A 175 5.43 21.58 17.02
CA LYS A 175 6.35 22.55 16.42
C LYS A 175 5.89 23.99 16.66
N ASN A 176 4.61 24.27 16.43
CA ASN A 176 4.04 25.60 16.66
C ASN A 176 4.12 26.00 18.15
N LYS A 177 3.73 25.12 19.06
CA LYS A 177 3.87 25.35 20.52
C LYS A 177 5.32 25.63 20.93
N ARG A 178 6.28 24.88 20.35
CA ARG A 178 7.71 25.12 20.59
C ARG A 178 8.14 26.50 20.09
N ASP A 179 7.66 26.92 18.92
CA ASP A 179 8.01 28.21 18.34
C ASP A 179 7.39 29.37 19.14
N GLU A 180 6.17 29.21 19.68
CA GLU A 180 5.54 30.13 20.63
C GLU A 180 6.33 30.25 21.95
N ILE A 181 6.72 29.13 22.55
CA ILE A 181 7.56 29.15 23.76
C ILE A 181 8.90 29.82 23.47
N LYS A 182 9.47 29.60 22.29
CA LYS A 182 10.72 30.25 21.88
C LYS A 182 10.57 31.76 21.76
N THR A 183 9.48 32.27 21.19
CA THR A 183 9.24 33.72 21.10
C THR A 183 9.02 34.33 22.48
N GLN A 184 8.27 33.67 23.37
CA GLN A 184 8.14 34.07 24.77
C GLN A 184 9.48 34.09 25.50
N LEU A 185 10.34 33.10 25.26
CA LEU A 185 11.67 33.06 25.87
C LEU A 185 12.56 34.20 25.37
N THR A 186 12.46 34.55 24.08
CA THR A 186 13.18 35.71 23.54
C THR A 186 12.66 37.04 24.10
N SER A 187 11.36 37.20 24.29
CA SER A 187 10.81 38.42 24.88
C SER A 187 11.21 38.57 26.36
N ILE A 188 11.15 37.48 27.14
CA ILE A 188 11.65 37.46 28.52
C ILE A 188 13.14 37.74 28.57
N SER A 189 13.93 37.18 27.66
CA SER A 189 15.37 37.48 27.59
C SER A 189 15.64 38.96 27.31
N ASN A 190 14.85 39.58 26.43
CA ASN A 190 14.95 41.02 26.15
C ASN A 190 14.55 41.87 27.36
N THR A 191 13.46 41.54 28.05
CA THR A 191 13.06 42.28 29.27
C THR A 191 14.10 42.14 30.39
N ILE A 192 14.73 40.98 30.53
CA ILE A 192 15.85 40.77 31.46
C ILE A 192 17.03 41.67 31.08
N LYS A 193 17.39 41.76 29.79
CA LYS A 193 18.46 42.66 29.31
C LYS A 193 18.13 44.12 29.63
N GLU A 194 16.92 44.57 29.35
CA GLU A 194 16.47 45.93 29.65
C GLU A 194 16.53 46.24 31.15
N LYS A 195 16.02 45.34 32.00
CA LYS A 195 16.07 45.48 33.47
C LYS A 195 17.52 45.52 33.97
N LYS A 196 18.42 44.71 33.39
CA LYS A 196 19.84 44.73 33.72
C LYS A 196 20.50 46.06 33.32
N SER A 197 20.18 46.61 32.16
CA SER A 197 20.67 47.93 31.74
C SER A 197 20.19 49.04 32.69
N ARG A 198 18.90 49.06 33.03
CA ARG A 198 18.34 50.02 34.01
C ARG A 198 18.99 49.88 35.38
N TYR A 199 19.23 48.66 35.84
CA TYR A 199 19.92 48.42 37.10
C TYR A 199 21.36 48.98 37.07
N GLN A 200 22.07 48.82 35.95
CA GLN A 200 23.39 49.42 35.77
C GLN A 200 23.36 50.95 35.74
N GLU A 201 22.34 51.57 35.12
CA GLU A 201 22.15 53.02 35.13
C GLU A 201 21.91 53.54 36.55
N ILE A 202 20.98 52.93 37.30
CA ILE A 202 20.71 53.28 38.70
C ILE A 202 21.98 53.13 39.56
N LEU A 203 22.77 52.08 39.33
CA LEU A 203 24.06 51.92 40.03
C LEU A 203 25.06 53.04 39.70
N ARG A 204 25.10 53.53 38.46
CA ARG A 204 25.95 54.67 38.08
C ARG A 204 25.45 55.95 38.73
N GLU A 205 24.14 56.19 38.74
CA GLU A 205 23.53 57.34 39.41
C GLU A 205 23.80 57.34 40.90
N LEU A 206 23.64 56.19 41.58
CA LEU A 206 23.97 56.05 42.99
C LEU A 206 25.45 56.34 43.29
N ARG A 207 26.37 55.89 42.43
CA ARG A 207 27.80 56.25 42.57
C ARG A 207 28.01 57.75 42.41
N ARG A 208 27.39 58.37 41.41
CA ARG A 208 27.50 59.82 41.16
C ARG A 208 26.96 60.63 42.34
N LEU A 209 25.79 60.28 42.86
CA LEU A 209 25.21 60.94 44.04
C LEU A 209 26.07 60.77 45.29
N LYS A 210 26.68 59.59 45.48
CA LYS A 210 27.60 59.34 46.59
C LYS A 210 28.87 60.20 46.47
N GLU A 211 29.41 60.36 45.26
CA GLU A 211 30.54 61.24 44.99
C GLU A 211 30.17 62.72 45.18
N GLU A 212 29.00 63.15 44.69
CA GLU A 212 28.48 64.50 44.91
C GLU A 212 28.28 64.79 46.41
N SER A 213 27.73 63.85 47.16
CA SER A 213 27.57 63.96 48.61
C SER A 213 28.92 64.08 49.32
N LYS A 214 29.90 63.23 48.97
CA LYS A 214 31.28 63.35 49.50
C LYS A 214 31.90 64.71 49.17
N ARG A 215 31.75 65.20 47.94
CA ARG A 215 32.25 66.52 47.52
C ARG A 215 31.57 67.64 48.30
N ARG A 216 30.25 67.58 48.51
CA ARG A 216 29.51 68.56 49.32
C ARG A 216 29.98 68.56 50.78
N GLU A 217 30.23 67.39 51.34
CA GLU A 217 30.73 67.28 52.72
C GLU A 217 32.15 67.84 52.85
N GLN A 218 33.04 67.51 51.89
CA GLN A 218 34.38 68.10 51.81
C GLN A 218 34.31 69.62 51.67
N TYR A 219 33.39 70.14 50.84
CA TYR A 219 33.19 71.58 50.66
C TYR A 219 32.70 72.26 51.95
N LYS A 220 31.78 71.65 52.70
CA LYS A 220 31.35 72.16 54.01
C LYS A 220 32.51 72.23 55.00
N VAL A 221 33.28 71.16 55.13
CA VAL A 221 34.46 71.12 56.02
C VAL A 221 35.49 72.17 55.60
N LEU A 222 35.72 72.35 54.30
CA LEU A 222 36.61 73.40 53.78
C LEU A 222 36.06 74.80 54.09
N LYS A 223 34.76 75.02 53.94
CA LYS A 223 34.10 76.30 54.25
C LYS A 223 34.17 76.62 55.75
N GLU A 224 33.90 75.67 56.62
CA GLU A 224 34.03 75.83 58.07
C GLU A 224 35.48 76.11 58.48
N LYS A 225 36.44 75.39 57.90
CA LYS A 225 37.88 75.68 58.10
C LYS A 225 38.25 77.07 57.60
N LYS A 226 37.73 77.50 56.45
CA LYS A 226 37.93 78.85 55.91
C LYS A 226 37.34 79.93 56.82
N GLU A 227 36.10 79.76 57.30
CA GLU A 227 35.47 80.68 58.25
C GLU A 227 36.25 80.76 59.56
N HIS A 228 36.77 79.62 60.05
CA HIS A 228 37.61 79.58 61.24
C HIS A 228 38.95 80.32 61.04
N VAL A 229 39.61 80.12 59.91
CA VAL A 229 40.83 80.85 59.53
C VAL A 229 40.57 82.35 59.37
N MET A 230 39.45 82.74 58.75
CA MET A 230 39.05 84.16 58.59
C MET A 230 38.71 84.82 59.94
N LYS A 231 38.11 84.09 60.87
CA LYS A 231 37.88 84.56 62.25
C LYS A 231 39.21 84.76 62.99
N LYS A 232 40.15 83.81 62.90
CA LYS A 232 41.51 83.96 63.47
C LYS A 232 42.28 85.14 62.87
N MET A 233 42.15 85.36 61.55
CA MET A 233 42.75 86.49 60.84
C MET A 233 42.16 87.83 61.30
N SER A 234 40.85 87.86 61.56
CA SER A 234 40.13 89.04 62.05
C SER A 234 40.42 89.34 63.54
N GLN A 235 40.79 88.33 64.32
CA GLN A 235 41.16 88.44 65.74
C GLN A 235 42.66 88.74 65.95
N GLY A 236 43.47 88.82 64.89
CA GLY A 236 44.88 89.20 64.95
C GLY A 236 45.82 88.12 65.48
N GLU A 237 45.39 86.87 65.53
CA GLU A 237 46.22 85.74 65.97
C GLU A 237 47.23 85.33 64.89
N ARG A 238 48.40 84.80 65.29
CA ARG A 238 49.43 84.34 64.35
C ARG A 238 48.91 83.15 63.52
N LEU A 239 48.77 83.36 62.22
CA LEU A 239 48.38 82.33 61.25
C LEU A 239 49.56 81.42 60.92
N THR A 240 49.32 80.11 60.79
CA THR A 240 50.33 79.19 60.25
C THR A 240 50.37 79.24 58.72
N ILE A 241 51.48 78.84 58.11
CA ILE A 241 51.63 78.75 56.64
C ILE A 241 50.52 77.91 56.01
N TYR A 242 50.05 76.89 56.74
CA TYR A 242 48.94 76.03 56.34
C TYR A 242 47.57 76.75 56.38
N ASP A 243 47.35 77.65 57.35
CA ASP A 243 46.13 78.47 57.44
C ASP A 243 46.05 79.49 56.29
N LEU A 244 47.18 80.13 55.96
CA LEU A 244 47.31 81.01 54.80
C LEU A 244 47.09 80.24 53.48
N TYR A 245 47.60 79.00 53.39
CA TYR A 245 47.34 78.13 52.24
C TYR A 245 45.85 77.83 52.09
N ILE A 246 45.11 77.53 53.17
CA ILE A 246 43.66 77.28 53.10
C ILE A 246 42.88 78.55 52.70
N ALA A 247 43.31 79.74 53.12
CA ALA A 247 42.67 81.00 52.74
C ALA A 247 42.88 81.37 51.26
N TYR A 248 44.10 81.17 50.74
CA TYR A 248 44.49 81.61 49.39
C TYR A 248 44.44 80.52 48.29
N SER A 249 44.53 79.23 48.64
CA SER A 249 44.49 78.13 47.63
C SER A 249 43.17 78.03 46.89
N SER A 250 42.09 78.62 47.40
CA SER A 250 40.79 78.67 46.72
C SER A 250 40.66 79.69 45.57
N GLU A 251 41.54 80.69 45.47
CA GLU A 251 41.46 81.65 44.34
C GLU A 251 41.91 81.05 43.00
N ASN A 252 42.69 79.96 43.03
CA ASN A 252 43.19 79.30 41.83
C ASN A 252 42.32 78.13 41.35
N SER A 253 41.34 77.67 42.13
CA SER A 253 40.43 76.59 41.71
C SER A 253 39.24 77.06 40.86
N ASP A 254 38.89 78.35 40.91
CA ASP A 254 37.78 78.93 40.14
C ASP A 254 38.17 79.28 38.69
N LYS A 255 39.45 79.14 38.30
CA LYS A 255 39.95 79.47 36.94
C LYS A 255 40.16 78.28 35.99
N ASN A 256 39.97 77.04 36.44
CA ASN A 256 40.15 75.83 35.60
C ASN A 256 38.84 75.20 35.11
N THR A 257 37.73 75.94 35.18
CA THR A 257 36.49 75.62 34.45
C THR A 257 36.22 76.72 33.42
N SER A 258 36.97 76.69 32.34
CA SER A 258 36.64 77.30 31.04
C SER A 258 37.18 76.40 29.95
#